data_AF-S3D5D2-F1
#
_entry.id   AF-S3D5D2-F1
#
_cell.length_a   1.000
_cell.length_b   1.000
_cell.length_c   1.000
_cell.angle_alpha   90.00
_cell.angle_beta   90.00
_cell.angle_gamma   90.00
#
_symmetry.space_group_name_H-M   'P 1'
#
loop_
_entity.id
_entity.type
_entity.pdbx_description
1 polymer ?
#
loop_
_entity_poly.entity_id
_entity_poly.type
_entity_poly.pdbx_seq_one_letter_code
_entity_poly.pdbx_strand_id
1 'polypeptide(L)'
;MRFSNTLLSILSLSSAVLAAPMNKRALTVKSYNDFSVSAGVSGDALAEVNANFPIDLNDLASVSAGDLKIISDAAKVSEQAEVATGGFNDALEGVSGDAATALQNGKIKNKVLKLQTDVLRLQIQAAQGKTGLDAQIATQQKKLATNVALDEKAAGQASTAIDFAG
;
A
#
# COMPACT_ATOMS: atom_id res chain seq x y z
N MET A 1 -67.64 48.43 -3.31
CA MET A 1 -66.64 47.44 -3.80
C MET A 1 -65.34 47.66 -3.05
N ARG A 2 -64.93 46.75 -2.16
CA ARG A 2 -63.58 46.71 -1.58
C ARG A 2 -63.20 45.24 -1.47
N PHE A 3 -62.25 44.83 -2.31
CA PHE A 3 -61.79 43.45 -2.42
C PHE A 3 -60.76 43.14 -1.32
N SER A 4 -60.94 41.96 -0.73
CA SER A 4 -60.03 41.32 0.22
C SER A 4 -58.85 40.73 -0.56
N ASN A 5 -57.61 41.11 -0.20
CA ASN A 5 -56.41 40.53 -0.79
C ASN A 5 -55.79 39.52 0.18
N THR A 6 -55.93 38.25 -0.18
CA THR A 6 -55.32 37.08 0.43
C THR A 6 -53.79 37.16 0.36
N LEU A 7 -53.13 37.06 1.51
CA LEU A 7 -51.67 37.02 1.63
C LEU A 7 -51.19 35.58 1.36
N LEU A 8 -50.47 35.38 0.25
CA LEU A 8 -49.85 34.10 -0.11
C LEU A 8 -48.45 34.02 0.52
N SER A 9 -48.29 33.17 1.54
CA SER A 9 -46.98 32.87 2.15
C SER A 9 -46.25 31.83 1.29
N ILE A 10 -45.16 32.24 0.65
CA ILE A 10 -44.30 31.37 -0.18
C ILE A 10 -43.23 30.77 0.75
N LEU A 11 -43.33 29.47 1.03
CA LEU A 11 -42.35 28.72 1.81
C LEU A 11 -41.22 28.27 0.89
N SER A 12 -40.09 28.99 0.89
CA SER A 12 -38.88 28.62 0.18
C SER A 12 -38.13 27.51 0.94
N LEU A 13 -38.19 26.28 0.42
CA LEU A 13 -37.38 25.15 0.87
C LEU A 13 -35.94 25.32 0.34
N SER A 14 -35.02 25.68 1.23
CA SER A 14 -33.58 25.71 0.93
C SER A 14 -33.00 24.30 1.04
N SER A 15 -32.76 23.65 -0.11
CA SER A 15 -32.06 22.36 -0.17
C SER A 15 -30.58 22.57 0.17
N ALA A 16 -30.17 22.25 1.40
CA ALA A 16 -28.76 22.19 1.77
C ALA A 16 -28.13 20.95 1.11
N VAL A 17 -27.37 21.17 0.03
CA VAL A 17 -26.51 20.13 -0.54
C VAL A 17 -25.34 19.92 0.43
N LEU A 18 -25.43 18.87 1.25
CA LEU A 18 -24.28 18.36 2.00
C LEU A 18 -23.28 17.82 0.99
N ALA A 19 -22.27 18.61 0.64
CA ALA A 19 -21.10 18.10 -0.06
C ALA A 19 -20.45 17.03 0.84
N ALA A 20 -20.46 15.77 0.40
CA ALA A 20 -19.74 14.71 1.08
C ALA A 20 -18.25 15.10 1.16
N PRO A 21 -17.57 14.90 2.30
CA PRO A 21 -16.15 15.19 2.39
C PRO A 21 -15.40 14.37 1.34
N MET A 22 -14.72 15.06 0.41
CA MET A 22 -13.81 14.40 -0.52
C MET A 22 -12.52 14.06 0.23
N ASN A 23 -12.29 12.79 0.52
CA ASN A 23 -11.02 12.36 1.10
C ASN A 23 -9.90 12.59 0.07
N LYS A 24 -8.86 13.31 0.50
CA LYS A 24 -7.67 13.58 -0.31
C LYS A 24 -7.04 12.25 -0.75
N ARG A 25 -6.75 12.10 -2.03
CA ARG A 25 -6.05 10.95 -2.60
C ARG A 25 -4.54 11.17 -2.51
N ALA A 26 -3.83 10.22 -1.90
CA ALA A 26 -2.36 10.20 -1.88
C ALA A 26 -1.76 9.32 -2.97
N LEU A 27 -2.50 8.31 -3.44
CA LEU A 27 -1.98 7.28 -4.34
C LEU A 27 -2.77 7.18 -5.64
N THR A 28 -2.08 6.77 -6.70
CA THR A 28 -2.64 6.36 -7.98
C THR A 28 -2.35 4.89 -8.23
N VAL A 29 -3.24 4.21 -8.95
CA VAL A 29 -3.03 2.81 -9.35
C VAL A 29 -1.79 2.72 -10.25
N LYS A 30 -0.96 1.71 -10.01
CA LYS A 30 0.26 1.39 -10.76
C LYS A 30 0.34 -0.12 -10.96
N SER A 31 1.02 -0.58 -12.00
CA SER A 31 1.32 -2.01 -12.15
C SER A 31 2.35 -2.45 -11.10
N TYR A 32 2.44 -3.74 -10.82
CA TYR A 32 3.46 -4.27 -9.90
C TYR A 32 4.88 -3.82 -10.31
N ASN A 33 5.21 -3.93 -11.59
CA ASN A 33 6.52 -3.53 -12.11
C ASN A 33 6.83 -2.05 -11.90
N ASP A 34 5.80 -1.18 -11.85
CA ASP A 34 5.98 0.26 -11.67
C ASP A 34 6.17 0.69 -10.21
N PHE A 35 5.62 -0.07 -9.25
CA PHE A 35 5.77 0.25 -7.81
C PHE A 35 6.72 -0.68 -7.07
N SER A 36 7.16 -1.78 -7.70
CA SER A 36 8.12 -2.70 -7.10
C SER A 36 9.43 -1.97 -6.80
N VAL A 37 10.05 -2.38 -5.71
CA VAL A 37 11.35 -1.88 -5.24
C VAL A 37 12.44 -2.93 -5.44
N SER A 38 12.16 -3.99 -6.22
CA SER A 38 12.99 -5.19 -6.22
C SER A 38 14.28 -5.08 -7.04
N ALA A 39 14.44 -4.03 -7.83
CA ALA A 39 15.63 -3.79 -8.64
C ALA A 39 16.61 -2.85 -7.94
N GLY A 40 17.83 -2.76 -8.49
CA GLY A 40 18.84 -1.78 -8.11
C GLY A 40 19.83 -2.34 -7.10
N VAL A 41 19.99 -1.63 -5.98
CA VAL A 41 20.95 -1.96 -4.93
C VAL A 41 20.18 -2.25 -3.64
N SER A 42 20.61 -3.25 -2.88
CA SER A 42 20.07 -3.55 -1.56
C SER A 42 20.56 -2.58 -0.49
N GLY A 43 19.81 -2.47 0.60
CA GLY A 43 20.18 -1.73 1.80
C GLY A 43 19.25 -0.58 2.17
N ASP A 44 18.28 -0.23 1.32
CA ASP A 44 17.36 0.90 1.54
C ASP A 44 15.89 0.57 1.18
N ALA A 45 15.53 -0.72 1.13
CA ALA A 45 14.22 -1.15 0.63
C ALA A 45 13.04 -0.51 1.38
N LEU A 46 13.15 -0.31 2.71
CA LEU A 46 12.07 0.31 3.47
C LEU A 46 11.84 1.77 3.07
N ALA A 47 12.92 2.53 2.83
CA ALA A 47 12.80 3.92 2.39
C ALA A 47 12.21 4.00 0.98
N GLU A 48 12.65 3.13 0.07
CA GLU A 48 12.08 3.02 -1.28
C GLU A 48 10.58 2.72 -1.25
N VAL A 49 10.15 1.79 -0.38
CA VAL A 49 8.72 1.48 -0.20
C VAL A 49 7.95 2.69 0.35
N ASN A 50 8.49 3.36 1.36
CA ASN A 50 7.83 4.54 1.93
C ASN A 50 7.75 5.70 0.92
N ALA A 51 8.72 5.83 0.02
CA ALA A 51 8.68 6.79 -1.08
C ALA A 51 7.60 6.44 -2.11
N ASN A 52 7.41 5.15 -2.41
CA ASN A 52 6.37 4.67 -3.34
C ASN A 52 4.95 4.72 -2.75
N PHE A 53 4.82 4.67 -1.42
CA PHE A 53 3.56 4.71 -0.69
C PHE A 53 3.53 5.82 0.38
N PRO A 54 3.53 7.10 -0.02
CA PRO A 54 3.67 8.25 0.89
C PRO A 54 2.36 8.58 1.63
N ILE A 55 1.96 7.70 2.56
CA ILE A 55 0.81 7.91 3.44
C ILE A 55 1.22 8.76 4.66
N ASP A 56 0.37 9.72 5.04
CA ASP A 56 0.54 10.47 6.28
C ASP A 56 0.23 9.60 7.49
N LEU A 57 1.28 9.15 8.17
CA LEU A 57 1.18 8.29 9.35
C LEU A 57 0.57 8.98 10.57
N ASN A 58 0.43 10.32 10.55
CA ASN A 58 -0.20 11.07 11.63
C ASN A 58 -1.73 11.15 11.50
N ASP A 59 -2.27 10.81 10.32
CA ASP A 59 -3.70 10.88 10.04
C ASP A 59 -4.19 9.69 9.19
N LEU A 60 -3.98 8.48 9.72
CA LEU A 60 -4.40 7.24 9.07
C LEU A 60 -5.93 7.11 8.93
N ALA A 61 -6.70 7.75 9.81
CA ALA A 61 -8.16 7.70 9.76
C ALA A 61 -8.71 8.41 8.52
N SER A 62 -8.03 9.47 8.04
CA SER A 62 -8.42 10.22 6.84
C SER A 62 -8.13 9.51 5.51
N VAL A 63 -7.34 8.42 5.52
CA VAL A 63 -6.93 7.73 4.31
C VAL A 63 -8.16 7.29 3.51
N SER A 64 -8.21 7.69 2.24
CA SER A 64 -9.34 7.39 1.38
C SER A 64 -9.51 5.88 1.16
N ALA A 65 -10.75 5.43 0.95
CA ALA A 65 -11.02 4.03 0.59
C ALA A 65 -10.28 3.60 -0.69
N GLY A 66 -10.06 4.53 -1.63
CA GLY A 66 -9.30 4.29 -2.85
C GLY A 66 -7.81 4.03 -2.59
N ASP A 67 -7.18 4.80 -1.68
CA ASP A 67 -5.78 4.58 -1.32
C ASP A 67 -5.61 3.33 -0.47
N LEU A 68 -6.52 3.07 0.48
CA LEU A 68 -6.54 1.81 1.22
C LEU A 68 -6.66 0.59 0.28
N LYS A 69 -7.46 0.71 -0.80
CA LYS A 69 -7.55 -0.33 -1.82
C LYS A 69 -6.22 -0.52 -2.56
N ILE A 70 -5.58 0.57 -2.99
CA ILE A 70 -4.26 0.51 -3.66
C ILE A 70 -3.22 -0.17 -2.77
N ILE A 71 -3.15 0.20 -1.48
CA ILE A 71 -2.23 -0.40 -0.51
C ILE A 71 -2.52 -1.89 -0.33
N SER A 72 -3.81 -2.25 -0.23
CA SER A 72 -4.23 -3.65 -0.09
C SER A 72 -3.89 -4.49 -1.31
N ASP A 73 -4.11 -3.94 -2.51
CA ASP A 73 -3.79 -4.60 -3.78
C ASP A 73 -2.28 -4.75 -3.94
N ALA A 74 -1.49 -3.73 -3.56
CA ALA A 74 -0.03 -3.80 -3.57
C ALA A 74 0.51 -4.90 -2.66
N ALA A 75 0.00 -5.04 -1.43
CA ALA A 75 0.37 -6.13 -0.53
C ALA A 75 0.07 -7.50 -1.14
N LYS A 76 -1.12 -7.66 -1.73
CA LYS A 76 -1.56 -8.92 -2.35
C LYS A 76 -0.72 -9.29 -3.57
N VAL A 77 -0.52 -8.39 -4.51
CA VAL A 77 0.24 -8.69 -5.72
C VAL A 77 1.73 -8.88 -5.43
N SER A 78 2.28 -8.20 -4.40
CA SER A 78 3.64 -8.47 -3.92
C SER A 78 3.78 -9.87 -3.30
N GLU A 79 2.73 -10.38 -2.65
CA GLU A 79 2.67 -11.78 -2.23
C GLU A 79 2.64 -12.73 -3.42
N GLN A 80 1.82 -12.45 -4.43
CA GLN A 80 1.75 -13.26 -5.65
C GLN A 80 3.09 -13.24 -6.39
N ALA A 81 3.74 -12.09 -6.51
CA ALA A 81 5.08 -11.97 -7.08
C ALA A 81 6.12 -12.80 -6.32
N GLU A 82 5.89 -13.15 -5.06
CA GLU A 82 6.76 -14.08 -4.32
C GLU A 82 6.44 -15.55 -4.64
N VAL A 83 5.16 -15.94 -4.62
CA VAL A 83 4.76 -17.36 -4.53
C VAL A 83 4.03 -17.94 -5.74
N ALA A 84 3.49 -17.11 -6.63
CA ALA A 84 2.75 -17.57 -7.79
C ALA A 84 3.69 -17.98 -8.93
N THR A 85 3.14 -18.67 -9.92
CA THR A 85 3.90 -19.06 -11.11
C THR A 85 4.50 -17.85 -11.82
N GLY A 86 5.78 -17.93 -12.15
CA GLY A 86 6.55 -16.79 -12.69
C GLY A 86 6.98 -15.76 -11.64
N GLY A 87 6.71 -16.02 -10.35
CA GLY A 87 7.19 -15.22 -9.23
C GLY A 87 8.65 -15.51 -8.86
N PHE A 88 9.11 -14.90 -7.77
CA PHE A 88 10.49 -15.05 -7.29
C PHE A 88 10.85 -16.48 -6.90
N ASN A 89 9.91 -17.26 -6.34
CA ASN A 89 10.18 -18.66 -6.00
C ASN A 89 10.56 -19.46 -7.25
N ASP A 90 9.74 -19.39 -8.31
CA ASP A 90 10.00 -20.04 -9.59
C ASP A 90 11.29 -19.53 -10.24
N ALA A 91 11.49 -18.22 -10.27
CA ALA A 91 12.67 -17.62 -10.88
C ALA A 91 13.98 -18.04 -10.17
N LEU A 92 13.92 -18.35 -8.87
CA LEU A 92 15.06 -18.84 -8.10
C LEU A 92 15.40 -20.31 -8.37
N GLU A 93 14.47 -21.13 -8.86
CA GLU A 93 14.73 -22.56 -9.13
C GLU A 93 15.73 -22.79 -10.27
N GLY A 94 15.77 -21.87 -11.24
CA GLY A 94 16.58 -21.99 -12.46
C GLY A 94 17.91 -21.23 -12.46
N VAL A 95 18.28 -20.57 -11.35
CA VAL A 95 19.43 -19.66 -11.30
C VAL A 95 20.40 -20.03 -10.16
N SER A 96 21.68 -19.76 -10.37
CA SER A 96 22.73 -20.01 -9.36
C SER A 96 23.77 -18.88 -9.35
N GLY A 97 24.70 -18.94 -8.39
CA GLY A 97 25.80 -17.97 -8.25
C GLY A 97 25.31 -16.55 -7.98
N ASP A 98 26.04 -15.56 -8.51
CA ASP A 98 25.75 -14.14 -8.26
C ASP A 98 24.38 -13.70 -8.76
N ALA A 99 23.89 -14.30 -9.85
CA ALA A 99 22.55 -14.04 -10.35
C ALA A 99 21.46 -14.52 -9.37
N ALA A 100 21.68 -15.66 -8.69
CA ALA A 100 20.77 -16.13 -7.65
C ALA A 100 20.82 -15.23 -6.42
N THR A 101 22.01 -14.77 -6.02
CA THR A 101 22.16 -13.79 -4.94
C THR A 101 21.40 -12.50 -5.26
N ALA A 102 21.57 -11.94 -6.46
CA ALA A 102 20.90 -10.71 -6.85
C ALA A 102 19.37 -10.88 -6.92
N LEU A 103 18.88 -12.02 -7.40
CA LEU A 103 17.45 -12.32 -7.43
C LEU A 103 16.89 -12.55 -6.01
N GLN A 104 17.66 -13.17 -5.12
CA GLN A 104 17.30 -13.36 -3.72
C GLN A 104 17.24 -12.02 -2.97
N ASN A 105 18.14 -11.09 -3.28
CA ASN A 105 18.09 -9.71 -2.79
C ASN A 105 16.82 -9.01 -3.29
N GLY A 106 16.47 -9.15 -4.58
CA GLY A 106 15.22 -8.62 -5.12
C GLY A 106 13.99 -9.18 -4.41
N LYS A 107 13.97 -10.49 -4.13
CA LYS A 107 12.93 -11.14 -3.34
C LYS A 107 12.84 -10.56 -1.92
N ILE A 108 13.97 -10.27 -1.27
CA ILE A 108 13.97 -9.65 0.06
C ILE A 108 13.34 -8.25 0.01
N LYS A 109 13.71 -7.43 -0.98
CA LYS A 109 13.08 -6.11 -1.21
C LYS A 109 11.56 -6.24 -1.46
N ASN A 110 11.12 -7.22 -2.27
CA ASN A 110 9.70 -7.51 -2.47
C ASN A 110 8.99 -7.90 -1.15
N LYS A 111 9.66 -8.66 -0.27
CA LYS A 111 9.10 -8.99 1.05
C LYS A 111 8.98 -7.76 1.96
N VAL A 112 9.92 -6.82 1.90
CA VAL A 112 9.80 -5.53 2.60
C VAL A 112 8.59 -4.76 2.08
N LEU A 113 8.42 -4.66 0.77
CA LEU A 113 7.25 -4.04 0.12
C LEU A 113 5.93 -4.67 0.57
N LYS A 114 5.82 -6.00 0.48
CA LYS A 114 4.63 -6.75 0.92
C LYS A 114 4.29 -6.47 2.38
N LEU A 115 5.28 -6.58 3.27
CA LEU A 115 5.06 -6.51 4.71
C LEU A 115 4.76 -5.07 5.15
N GLN A 116 5.42 -4.07 4.57
CA GLN A 116 5.17 -2.67 4.89
C GLN A 116 3.78 -2.23 4.40
N THR A 117 3.39 -2.61 3.18
CA THR A 117 2.03 -2.33 2.68
C THR A 117 0.96 -3.08 3.49
N ASP A 118 1.23 -4.31 3.95
CA ASP A 118 0.31 -5.04 4.83
C ASP A 118 0.18 -4.39 6.22
N VAL A 119 1.30 -4.00 6.84
CA VAL A 119 1.30 -3.26 8.13
C VAL A 119 0.50 -1.96 7.99
N LEU A 120 0.77 -1.18 6.94
CA LEU A 120 0.09 0.09 6.68
C LEU A 120 -1.42 -0.12 6.48
N ARG A 121 -1.81 -1.12 5.68
CA ARG A 121 -3.23 -1.53 5.52
C ARG A 121 -3.89 -1.82 6.86
N LEU A 122 -3.25 -2.62 7.71
CA LEU A 122 -3.81 -3.00 9.00
C LEU A 122 -3.91 -1.81 9.96
N GLN A 123 -2.91 -0.94 9.98
CA GLN A 123 -2.92 0.28 10.81
C GLN A 123 -4.02 1.26 10.35
N ILE A 124 -4.20 1.45 9.05
CA ILE A 124 -5.31 2.25 8.50
C ILE A 124 -6.65 1.66 8.92
N GLN A 125 -6.83 0.34 8.74
CA GLN A 125 -8.07 -0.32 9.15
C GLN A 125 -8.35 -0.16 10.65
N ALA A 126 -7.33 -0.28 11.50
CA ALA A 126 -7.44 -0.07 12.93
C ALA A 126 -7.85 1.38 13.26
N ALA A 127 -7.20 2.37 12.62
CA ALA A 127 -7.53 3.79 12.77
C ALA A 127 -8.96 4.12 12.29
N GLN A 128 -9.49 3.35 11.33
CA GLN A 128 -10.87 3.45 10.83
C GLN A 128 -11.88 2.60 11.62
N GLY A 129 -11.49 2.08 12.80
CA GLY A 129 -12.39 1.44 13.74
C GLY A 129 -12.48 -0.08 13.64
N LYS A 130 -11.66 -0.74 12.82
CA LYS A 130 -11.60 -2.21 12.79
C LYS A 130 -10.83 -2.73 14.02
N THR A 131 -11.48 -3.57 14.82
CA THR A 131 -10.92 -4.10 16.07
C THR A 131 -10.19 -5.43 15.88
N GLY A 132 -9.37 -5.82 16.87
CA GLY A 132 -8.71 -7.14 16.91
C GLY A 132 -7.49 -7.30 16.01
N LEU A 133 -6.90 -6.19 15.53
CA LEU A 133 -5.76 -6.23 14.61
C LEU A 133 -4.39 -6.19 15.31
N ASP A 134 -4.31 -5.87 16.60
CA ASP A 134 -3.04 -5.58 17.30
C ASP A 134 -2.01 -6.72 17.21
N ALA A 135 -2.45 -7.95 17.47
CA ALA A 135 -1.57 -9.13 17.39
C ALA A 135 -1.09 -9.39 15.94
N GLN A 136 -1.95 -9.12 14.95
CA GLN A 136 -1.60 -9.26 13.55
C GLN A 136 -0.60 -8.18 13.13
N ILE A 137 -0.83 -6.92 13.51
CA ILE A 137 0.08 -5.80 13.27
C ILE A 137 1.46 -6.11 13.87
N ALA A 138 1.54 -6.51 15.13
CA ALA A 138 2.80 -6.85 15.79
C ALA A 138 3.54 -8.00 15.08
N THR A 139 2.79 -9.02 14.62
CA THR A 139 3.36 -10.14 13.86
C THR A 139 3.96 -9.68 12.54
N GLN A 140 3.23 -8.84 11.78
CA GLN A 140 3.71 -8.34 10.50
C GLN A 140 4.87 -7.35 10.66
N GLN A 141 4.86 -6.50 11.69
CA GLN A 141 5.97 -5.61 12.02
C GLN A 141 7.25 -6.40 12.36
N LYS A 142 7.15 -7.51 13.10
CA LYS A 142 8.31 -8.37 13.38
C LYS A 142 8.90 -8.97 12.11
N LYS A 143 8.04 -9.47 11.22
CA LYS A 143 8.47 -9.99 9.91
C LYS A 143 9.09 -8.89 9.06
N LEU A 144 8.49 -7.69 9.04
CA LEU A 144 9.02 -6.54 8.32
C LEU A 144 10.43 -6.22 8.81
N ALA A 145 10.60 -6.02 10.12
CA ALA A 145 11.91 -5.74 10.73
C ALA A 145 12.96 -6.79 10.37
N THR A 146 12.58 -8.08 10.33
CA THR A 146 13.49 -9.16 9.92
C THR A 146 13.93 -9.01 8.46
N ASN A 147 13.03 -8.67 7.53
CA ASN A 147 13.41 -8.53 6.12
C ASN A 147 14.13 -7.21 5.83
N VAL A 148 13.84 -6.15 6.60
CA VAL A 148 14.62 -4.90 6.56
C VAL A 148 16.06 -5.18 6.99
N ALA A 149 16.27 -5.88 8.11
CA ALA A 149 17.62 -6.24 8.54
C ALA A 149 18.36 -7.15 7.53
N LEU A 150 17.64 -8.01 6.80
CA LEU A 150 18.23 -8.81 5.73
C LEU A 150 18.64 -7.95 4.53
N ASP A 151 17.84 -6.96 4.14
CA ASP A 151 18.18 -6.02 3.07
C ASP A 151 19.36 -5.13 3.47
N GLU A 152 19.36 -4.57 4.68
CA GLU A 152 20.47 -3.80 5.25
C GLU A 152 21.78 -4.61 5.30
N LYS A 153 21.69 -5.91 5.64
CA LYS A 153 22.85 -6.80 5.63
C LYS A 153 23.38 -7.04 4.21
N ALA A 154 22.52 -6.96 3.20
CA ALA A 154 22.89 -7.05 1.78
C ALA A 154 23.25 -5.68 1.18
N ALA A 155 23.45 -4.64 2.01
CA ALA A 155 23.75 -3.29 1.53
C ALA A 155 24.90 -3.26 0.51
N GLY A 156 24.66 -2.55 -0.60
CA GLY A 156 25.63 -2.42 -1.69
C GLY A 156 25.66 -3.61 -2.67
N GLN A 157 24.96 -4.70 -2.39
CA GLN A 157 24.82 -5.81 -3.34
C GLN A 157 23.77 -5.49 -4.41
N ALA A 158 23.95 -6.09 -5.58
CA ALA A 158 22.96 -6.02 -6.66
C ALA A 158 21.64 -6.68 -6.23
N SER A 159 20.54 -6.13 -6.73
CA SER A 159 19.18 -6.60 -6.50
C SER A 159 18.43 -6.61 -7.84
N THR A 160 17.86 -7.77 -8.19
CA THR A 160 17.21 -7.99 -9.49
C THR A 160 15.71 -8.16 -9.32
N ALA A 161 14.93 -7.32 -10.01
CA ALA A 161 13.48 -7.50 -10.09
C ALA A 161 13.09 -8.62 -11.06
N ILE A 162 11.85 -9.08 -10.90
CA ILE A 162 11.14 -9.89 -11.91
C ILE A 162 10.12 -9.01 -12.63
N ASP A 163 9.79 -9.38 -13.87
CA ASP A 163 8.60 -8.90 -14.56
C ASP A 163 7.42 -9.77 -14.13
N PHE A 164 6.40 -9.17 -13.49
CA PHE A 164 5.25 -9.91 -12.97
C PHE A 164 3.95 -9.15 -13.24
N ALA A 165 3.04 -9.81 -13.97
CA ALA A 165 1.82 -9.17 -14.47
C ALA A 165 0.67 -9.10 -13.45
N GLY A 166 0.69 -9.91 -12.38
CA GLY A 166 -0.31 -9.88 -11.31
C GLY A 166 -1.67 -10.48 -11.64
#